data_AF-A0A4Y2V9L7-F1
#
_entry.id   AF-A0A4Y2V9L7-F1
#
_cell.length_a   1.000
_cell.length_b   1.000
_cell.length_c   1.000
_cell.angle_alpha   90.00
_cell.angle_beta   90.00
_cell.angle_gamma   90.00
#
_symmetry.space_group_name_H-M   'P 1'
#
loop_
_entity.id
_entity.type
_entity.pdbx_description
1 polymer ?
#
loop_
_entity_poly.entity_id
_entity_poly.type
_entity_poly.pdbx_seq_one_letter_code
_entity_poly.pdbx_strand_id
1 'polypeptide(L)'
;MSYIVCEGAGRECMLRHCDKCPSKDNFVQFLQSKFEDYDDEDIVEYNQWVSTDRTEMIRYSTSVGELIEKLVEKLNKLIPHSYIAKSQASFFKNLKGTASSNTAVVSMDFSENYAFTIQDEAQGYHWNSNSCTIHPVMIHCKDTSNVKLIIPLCIISDDLKHDVSMVYEIQKL
;
A
#
# COMPACT_ATOMS: atom_id res chain seq x y z
N MET A 1 24.30 14.35 3.57
CA MET A 1 23.98 15.03 2.30
C MET A 1 22.71 14.41 1.76
N SER A 2 21.71 15.21 1.39
CA SER A 2 20.46 14.66 0.83
C SER A 2 20.60 14.49 -0.67
N TYR A 3 20.32 13.28 -1.17
CA TYR A 3 20.59 12.91 -2.56
C TYR A 3 19.43 13.21 -3.53
N ILE A 4 18.20 13.40 -3.02
CA ILE A 4 16.99 13.44 -3.87
C ILE A 4 15.92 14.47 -3.46
N VAL A 5 15.97 14.93 -2.20
CA VAL A 5 15.10 16.00 -1.64
C VAL A 5 15.94 16.96 -0.81
N CYS A 6 15.43 18.10 -0.35
CA CYS A 6 16.21 18.97 0.55
C CYS A 6 16.42 18.32 1.93
N GLU A 7 17.43 18.76 2.66
CA GLU A 7 17.55 18.44 4.09
C GLU A 7 16.37 19.05 4.86
N GLY A 8 15.77 18.30 5.79
CA GLY A 8 14.52 18.72 6.45
C GLY A 8 13.32 18.78 5.50
N ALA A 9 13.30 17.95 4.44
CA ALA A 9 12.26 17.91 3.42
C ALA A 9 10.83 17.97 3.99
N GLY A 10 10.13 19.06 3.66
CA GLY A 10 8.70 19.23 3.93
C GLY A 10 7.81 18.80 2.76
N ARG A 11 6.52 19.16 2.83
CA ARG A 11 5.50 18.86 1.82
C ARG A 11 5.95 19.16 0.39
N GLU A 12 6.47 20.37 0.15
CA GLU A 12 6.85 20.80 -1.21
C GLU A 12 7.97 19.93 -1.80
N CYS A 13 8.92 19.47 -0.99
CA CYS A 13 9.98 18.57 -1.45
C CYS A 13 9.43 17.18 -1.75
N MET A 14 8.64 16.63 -0.83
CA MET A 14 8.11 15.27 -0.95
C MET A 14 7.05 15.14 -2.04
N LEU A 15 6.34 16.21 -2.37
CA LEU A 15 5.37 16.25 -3.47
C LEU A 15 5.97 16.72 -4.81
N ARG A 16 7.29 16.90 -4.89
CA ARG A 16 8.01 17.35 -6.11
C ARG A 16 7.61 18.73 -6.62
N HIS A 17 7.24 19.65 -5.73
CA HIS A 17 6.94 21.05 -6.04
C HIS A 17 8.09 22.01 -5.69
N CYS A 18 9.20 21.50 -5.13
CA CYS A 18 10.33 22.32 -4.71
C CYS A 18 11.42 22.40 -5.79
N ASP A 19 11.66 23.60 -6.32
CA ASP A 19 12.70 23.86 -7.33
C ASP A 19 14.13 23.80 -6.78
N LYS A 20 14.29 23.70 -5.45
CA LYS A 20 15.59 23.62 -4.76
C LYS A 20 16.01 22.19 -4.42
N CYS A 21 15.19 21.19 -4.75
CA CYS A 21 15.58 19.80 -4.52
C CYS A 21 16.81 19.45 -5.36
N PRO A 22 17.73 18.61 -4.83
CA PRO A 22 18.83 18.07 -5.60
C PRO A 22 18.34 17.46 -6.92
N SER A 23 19.13 17.63 -8.00
CA SER A 23 18.84 16.96 -9.27
C SER A 23 18.82 15.45 -9.07
N LYS A 24 18.03 14.78 -9.90
CA LYS A 24 18.09 13.32 -10.10
C LYS A 24 19.52 12.83 -10.35
N ASP A 25 20.38 13.66 -10.96
CA ASP A 25 21.77 13.32 -11.27
C ASP A 25 22.61 13.06 -10.02
N ASN A 26 22.34 13.77 -8.91
CA ASN A 26 23.04 13.53 -7.65
C ASN A 26 22.75 12.12 -7.11
N PHE A 27 21.52 11.64 -7.30
CA PHE A 27 21.14 10.29 -6.90
C PHE A 27 21.69 9.23 -7.86
N VAL A 28 21.73 9.51 -9.16
CA VAL A 28 22.39 8.65 -10.15
C VAL A 28 23.87 8.47 -9.81
N GLN A 29 24.60 9.56 -9.57
CA GLN A 29 26.01 9.52 -9.18
C GLN A 29 26.22 8.75 -7.87
N PHE A 30 25.34 8.92 -6.89
CA PHE A 30 25.38 8.14 -5.66
C PHE A 30 25.21 6.65 -5.94
N LEU A 31 24.25 6.26 -6.78
CA LEU A 31 24.07 4.85 -7.15
C LEU A 31 25.25 4.30 -7.95
N GLN A 32 25.77 5.05 -8.92
CA GLN A 32 26.96 4.68 -9.68
C GLN A 32 28.17 4.44 -8.75
N SER A 33 28.36 5.27 -7.72
CA SER A 33 29.41 5.05 -6.71
C SER A 33 29.22 3.78 -5.87
N LYS A 34 28.03 3.16 -5.88
CA LYS A 34 27.78 1.85 -5.24
C LYS A 34 28.07 0.67 -6.14
N PHE A 35 28.21 0.91 -7.44
CA PHE A 35 28.54 -0.08 -8.46
C PHE A 35 29.88 0.24 -9.13
N GLU A 36 30.79 0.97 -8.46
CA GLU A 36 32.05 1.42 -9.06
C GLU A 36 33.00 0.28 -9.49
N ASP A 37 32.83 -0.91 -8.90
CA ASP A 37 33.58 -2.12 -9.26
C ASP A 37 33.04 -2.84 -10.51
N TYR A 38 31.94 -2.35 -11.10
CA TYR A 38 31.24 -2.96 -12.23
C TYR A 38 31.13 -1.97 -13.39
N ASP A 39 31.22 -2.49 -14.61
CA ASP A 39 30.96 -1.71 -15.82
C ASP A 39 29.45 -1.50 -15.99
N ASP A 40 29.04 -0.40 -16.63
CA ASP A 40 27.62 -0.11 -16.88
C ASP A 40 26.91 -1.21 -17.71
N GLU A 41 27.68 -1.98 -18.48
CA GLU A 41 27.22 -3.11 -19.30
C GLU A 41 27.17 -4.44 -18.55
N ASP A 42 27.73 -4.53 -17.34
CA ASP A 42 27.70 -5.75 -16.54
C ASP A 42 26.27 -6.16 -16.22
N ILE A 43 26.01 -7.46 -16.23
CA ILE A 43 24.67 -8.00 -16.06
C ILE A 43 24.36 -8.24 -14.59
N VAL A 44 23.22 -7.71 -14.14
CA VAL A 44 22.65 -7.89 -12.81
C VAL A 44 21.28 -8.57 -12.90
N GLU A 45 21.05 -9.49 -11.98
CA GLU A 45 19.79 -10.21 -11.87
C GLU A 45 19.05 -9.85 -10.59
N TYR A 46 17.74 -9.59 -10.70
CA TYR A 46 16.89 -9.24 -9.57
C TYR A 46 15.45 -9.67 -9.81
N ASN A 47 14.70 -9.80 -8.72
CA ASN A 47 13.27 -10.10 -8.76
C ASN A 47 12.46 -8.81 -8.59
N GLN A 48 11.38 -8.68 -9.36
CA GLN A 48 10.48 -7.53 -9.27
C GLN A 48 9.02 -8.00 -9.33
N TRP A 49 8.20 -7.42 -8.46
CA TRP A 49 6.74 -7.54 -8.56
C TRP A 49 6.22 -6.71 -9.74
N VAL A 50 5.46 -7.36 -10.62
CA VAL A 50 4.79 -6.73 -11.76
C VAL A 50 3.30 -6.96 -11.62
N SER A 51 2.54 -5.87 -11.57
CA SER A 51 1.08 -5.91 -11.49
C SER A 51 0.50 -5.68 -12.89
N THR A 52 -0.11 -6.72 -13.45
CA THR A 52 -1.03 -6.63 -14.60
C THR A 52 -2.46 -6.84 -14.07
N ASP A 53 -3.13 -7.95 -14.42
CA ASP A 53 -4.39 -8.40 -13.82
C ASP A 53 -4.16 -9.19 -12.52
N ARG A 54 -3.00 -9.83 -12.41
CA ARG A 54 -2.47 -10.47 -11.18
C ARG A 54 -1.08 -9.91 -10.90
N THR A 55 -0.69 -9.91 -9.64
CA THR A 55 0.67 -9.52 -9.24
C THR A 55 1.56 -10.76 -9.24
N GLU A 56 2.59 -10.76 -10.07
CA GLU A 56 3.57 -11.84 -10.17
C GLU A 56 4.98 -11.34 -9.90
N MET A 57 5.84 -12.23 -9.41
CA MET A 57 7.27 -11.94 -9.24
C MET A 57 8.01 -12.44 -10.47
N ILE A 58 8.64 -11.52 -11.18
CA ILE A 58 9.42 -11.81 -12.39
C ILE A 58 10.90 -11.61 -12.09
N ARG A 59 11.73 -12.55 -12.57
CA ARG A 59 13.19 -12.40 -12.56
C ARG A 59 13.61 -11.61 -13.79
N TYR A 60 14.30 -10.51 -13.57
CA TYR A 60 14.92 -9.69 -14.60
C TYR A 60 16.43 -9.95 -14.63
N SER A 61 17.00 -9.79 -15.83
CA SER A 61 18.43 -9.74 -16.10
C SER A 61 18.64 -8.50 -16.96
N THR A 62 19.30 -7.47 -16.40
CA THR A 62 19.54 -6.19 -17.08
C THR A 62 20.97 -5.75 -16.87
N SER A 63 21.43 -4.73 -17.59
CA SER A 63 22.71 -4.11 -17.26
C SER A 63 22.65 -3.34 -15.93
N VAL A 64 23.80 -3.04 -15.34
CA VAL A 64 23.95 -2.17 -14.16
C VAL A 64 23.35 -0.78 -14.47
N GLY A 65 23.65 -0.22 -15.64
CA GLY A 65 23.10 1.07 -16.06
C GLY A 65 21.56 1.08 -16.07
N GLU A 66 20.93 0.06 -16.68
CA GLU A 66 19.47 -0.07 -16.71
C GLU A 66 18.85 -0.24 -15.31
N LEU A 67 19.53 -0.95 -14.41
CA LEU A 67 19.08 -1.10 -13.02
C LEU A 67 19.06 0.27 -12.32
N ILE A 68 20.13 1.06 -12.46
CA ILE A 68 20.25 2.39 -11.84
C ILE A 68 19.12 3.30 -12.34
N GLU A 69 18.88 3.35 -13.65
CA GLU A 69 17.80 4.14 -14.23
C GLU A 69 16.42 3.75 -13.67
N LYS A 70 16.12 2.44 -13.63
CA LYS A 70 14.87 1.92 -13.07
C LYS A 70 14.71 2.26 -11.59
N LEU A 71 15.79 2.13 -10.79
CA LEU A 71 15.75 2.47 -9.37
C LEU A 71 15.46 3.95 -9.15
N VAL A 72 16.08 4.84 -9.93
CA VAL A 72 15.83 6.29 -9.89
C VAL A 72 14.37 6.58 -10.23
N GLU A 73 13.84 5.98 -11.30
CA GLU A 73 12.43 6.15 -11.71
C GLU A 73 11.45 5.68 -10.62
N LYS A 74 11.69 4.49 -10.04
CA LYS A 74 10.84 3.94 -8.98
C LYS A 74 10.91 4.77 -7.71
N LEU A 75 12.08 5.24 -7.31
CA LEU A 75 12.23 6.09 -6.14
C LEU A 75 11.54 7.45 -6.33
N ASN A 76 11.63 8.03 -7.53
CA ASN A 76 10.91 9.26 -7.89
C ASN A 76 9.40 9.12 -7.68
N LYS A 77 8.82 7.95 -7.98
CA LYS A 77 7.40 7.64 -7.73
C LYS A 77 7.13 7.38 -6.24
N LEU A 78 8.06 6.74 -5.54
CA LEU A 78 7.91 6.35 -4.14
C LEU A 78 7.91 7.56 -3.18
N ILE A 79 8.67 8.62 -3.46
CA ILE A 79 8.78 9.80 -2.60
C ILE A 79 7.41 10.43 -2.28
N PRO A 80 6.60 10.85 -3.27
CA PRO A 80 5.26 11.40 -2.99
C PRO A 80 4.34 10.35 -2.39
N HIS A 81 4.38 9.10 -2.86
CA HIS A 81 3.57 8.02 -2.33
C HIS A 81 3.80 7.81 -0.82
N SER A 82 5.06 7.72 -0.40
CA SER A 82 5.43 7.52 1.01
C SER A 82 4.97 8.69 1.88
N TYR A 83 5.10 9.92 1.39
CA TYR A 83 4.64 11.10 2.11
C TYR A 83 3.12 11.13 2.26
N ILE A 84 2.37 10.83 1.19
CA ILE A 84 0.91 10.78 1.22
C ILE A 84 0.45 9.69 2.21
N ALA A 85 0.98 8.48 2.09
CA ALA A 85 0.64 7.37 2.98
C ALA A 85 0.90 7.69 4.46
N LYS A 86 2.07 8.26 4.79
CA LYS A 86 2.41 8.67 6.16
C LYS A 86 1.51 9.80 6.66
N SER A 87 1.24 10.79 5.81
CA SER A 87 0.35 11.92 6.11
C SER A 87 -1.06 11.44 6.40
N GLN A 88 -1.62 10.57 5.55
CA GLN A 88 -2.94 9.97 5.71
C GLN A 88 -3.03 9.10 6.98
N ALA A 89 -2.03 8.25 7.24
CA ALA A 89 -1.98 7.42 8.44
C ALA A 89 -1.92 8.26 9.73
N SER A 90 -1.12 9.33 9.73
CA SER A 90 -1.03 10.27 10.85
C SER A 90 -2.37 11.00 11.09
N PHE A 91 -2.98 11.50 10.01
CA PHE A 91 -4.28 12.16 10.06
C PHE A 91 -5.38 11.21 10.58
N PHE A 92 -5.44 9.99 10.05
CA PHE A 92 -6.37 8.96 10.50
C PHE A 92 -6.17 8.60 11.98
N LYS A 93 -4.91 8.46 12.44
CA LYS A 93 -4.60 8.24 13.85
C LYS A 93 -5.08 9.40 14.73
N ASN A 94 -4.91 10.64 14.27
CA ASN A 94 -5.40 11.82 14.97
C ASN A 94 -6.94 11.80 15.06
N LEU A 95 -7.63 11.62 13.93
CA LEU A 95 -9.09 11.56 13.87
C LEU A 95 -9.68 10.54 14.85
N LYS A 96 -9.09 9.34 14.94
CA LYS A 96 -9.54 8.31 15.90
C LYS A 96 -9.43 8.71 17.38
N GLY A 97 -8.60 9.70 17.71
CA GLY A 97 -8.45 10.23 19.07
C GLY A 97 -9.23 11.52 19.32
N THR A 98 -9.37 12.37 18.29
CA THR A 98 -9.91 13.73 18.41
C THR A 98 -11.36 13.87 17.97
N ALA A 99 -11.93 12.88 17.26
CA ALA A 99 -13.33 12.90 16.82
C ALA A 99 -14.28 13.19 17.99
N SER A 100 -15.28 14.04 17.73
CA SER A 100 -16.33 14.39 18.68
C SER A 100 -17.33 13.24 18.86
N SER A 101 -18.19 13.31 19.88
CA SER A 101 -19.19 12.27 20.16
C SER A 101 -20.25 12.09 19.08
N ASN A 102 -20.44 13.09 18.23
CA ASN A 102 -21.34 13.02 17.06
C ASN A 102 -20.63 12.55 15.78
N THR A 103 -19.35 12.16 15.85
CA THR A 103 -18.58 11.72 14.69
C THR A 103 -18.05 10.31 14.91
N ALA A 104 -18.28 9.43 13.93
CA ALA A 104 -17.64 8.12 13.87
C ALA A 104 -16.56 8.11 12.78
N VAL A 105 -15.43 7.49 13.08
CA VAL A 105 -14.35 7.23 12.12
C VAL A 105 -14.40 5.77 11.74
N VAL A 106 -14.79 5.49 10.50
CA VAL A 106 -14.97 4.13 9.98
C VAL A 106 -13.73 3.73 9.17
N SER A 107 -13.17 2.56 9.48
CA SER A 107 -12.08 1.93 8.74
C SER A 107 -12.62 0.71 8.02
N MET A 108 -12.42 0.66 6.71
CA MET A 108 -12.81 -0.43 5.82
C MET A 108 -11.60 -0.78 4.96
N ASP A 109 -11.43 -2.06 4.65
CA ASP A 109 -10.47 -2.53 3.65
C ASP A 109 -11.24 -3.13 2.46
N PHE A 110 -10.54 -3.71 1.49
CA PHE A 110 -11.21 -4.57 0.52
C PHE A 110 -11.73 -5.84 1.19
N SER A 111 -12.82 -6.36 0.63
CA SER A 111 -13.50 -7.54 1.14
C SER A 111 -12.83 -8.81 0.64
N GLU A 112 -12.48 -9.72 1.53
CA GLU A 112 -11.71 -10.92 1.19
C GLU A 112 -12.60 -12.14 0.96
N ASN A 113 -12.23 -12.99 0.00
CA ASN A 113 -12.92 -14.26 -0.23
C ASN A 113 -12.51 -15.28 0.83
N TYR A 114 -13.50 -15.83 1.53
CA TYR A 114 -13.34 -16.88 2.54
C TYR A 114 -13.93 -18.18 2.02
N ALA A 115 -13.07 -19.17 1.80
CA ALA A 115 -13.49 -20.52 1.43
C ALA A 115 -13.92 -21.30 2.69
N PHE A 116 -15.08 -21.95 2.62
CA PHE A 116 -15.54 -22.84 3.69
C PHE A 116 -14.80 -24.16 3.59
N THR A 117 -13.72 -24.28 4.34
CA THR A 117 -12.98 -25.53 4.49
C THR A 117 -13.50 -26.32 5.68
N ILE A 118 -13.80 -27.61 5.48
CA ILE A 118 -14.21 -28.50 6.56
C ILE A 118 -12.96 -29.29 6.99
N GLN A 119 -12.70 -29.33 8.29
CA GLN A 119 -11.60 -30.14 8.82
C GLN A 119 -11.85 -31.62 8.49
N ASP A 120 -10.82 -32.32 8.02
CA ASP A 120 -10.87 -33.72 7.59
C ASP A 120 -11.92 -34.01 6.49
N GLU A 121 -12.18 -33.04 5.62
CA GLU A 121 -13.06 -33.24 4.46
C GLU A 121 -12.57 -34.38 3.56
N ALA A 122 -13.49 -35.23 3.10
CA ALA A 122 -13.16 -36.26 2.14
C ALA A 122 -12.60 -35.61 0.86
N GLN A 123 -11.57 -36.21 0.25
CA GLN A 123 -10.88 -35.64 -0.92
C GLN A 123 -11.82 -35.22 -2.06
N GLY A 124 -12.95 -35.91 -2.23
CA GLY A 124 -13.97 -35.57 -3.24
C GLY A 124 -14.73 -34.26 -2.99
N TYR A 125 -14.72 -33.72 -1.76
CA TYR A 125 -15.42 -32.48 -1.39
C TYR A 125 -14.65 -31.21 -1.79
N HIS A 126 -13.35 -31.32 -2.11
CA HIS A 126 -12.51 -30.19 -2.50
C HIS A 126 -13.13 -29.31 -3.62
N TRP A 127 -13.85 -29.93 -4.57
CA TRP A 127 -14.49 -29.26 -5.70
C TRP A 127 -15.90 -28.71 -5.42
N ASN A 128 -16.42 -28.94 -4.22
CA ASN A 128 -17.76 -28.53 -3.82
C ASN A 128 -17.75 -27.56 -2.62
N SER A 129 -16.56 -27.00 -2.31
CA SER A 129 -16.42 -26.01 -1.26
C SER A 129 -17.06 -24.69 -1.71
N ASN A 130 -18.07 -24.27 -0.98
CA ASN A 130 -18.65 -22.94 -1.13
C ASN A 130 -17.70 -21.90 -0.52
N SER A 131 -17.79 -20.66 -0.97
CA SER A 131 -17.12 -19.51 -0.37
C SER A 131 -18.11 -18.38 -0.14
N CYS A 132 -17.75 -17.46 0.74
CA CYS A 132 -18.39 -16.16 0.87
C CYS A 132 -17.33 -15.08 0.85
N THR A 133 -17.78 -13.84 0.79
CA THR A 133 -16.93 -12.67 0.95
C THR A 133 -17.12 -12.09 2.34
N ILE A 134 -16.01 -11.78 3.01
CA ILE A 134 -15.96 -11.21 4.34
C ILE A 134 -15.38 -9.80 4.26
N HIS A 135 -16.12 -8.82 4.75
CA HIS A 135 -15.68 -7.44 4.83
C HIS A 135 -15.59 -6.99 6.30
N PRO A 136 -14.39 -6.93 6.89
CA PRO A 136 -14.20 -6.40 8.23
C PRO A 136 -14.28 -4.86 8.23
N VAL A 137 -15.06 -4.32 9.16
CA VAL A 137 -15.24 -2.89 9.38
C VAL A 137 -14.91 -2.55 10.83
N MET A 138 -14.10 -1.53 11.05
CA MET A 138 -13.79 -1.02 12.38
C MET A 138 -14.34 0.39 12.55
N ILE A 139 -15.26 0.57 13.49
CA ILE A 139 -15.87 1.87 13.79
C ILE A 139 -15.27 2.41 15.08
N HIS A 140 -14.64 3.58 15.00
CA HIS A 140 -14.15 4.33 16.15
C HIS A 140 -15.09 5.49 16.45
N CYS A 141 -15.71 5.50 17.62
CA CYS A 141 -16.62 6.56 18.04
C CYS A 141 -16.45 6.85 19.54
N LYS A 142 -17.33 7.68 20.09
CA LYS A 142 -17.45 7.88 21.53
C LYS A 142 -18.89 7.63 21.96
N ASP A 143 -19.06 7.10 23.17
CA ASP A 143 -20.39 6.95 23.77
C ASP A 143 -20.96 8.29 24.26
N THR A 144 -22.17 8.25 24.84
CA THR A 144 -22.84 9.43 25.41
C THR A 144 -22.07 10.11 26.54
N SER A 145 -21.13 9.39 27.16
CA SER A 145 -20.25 9.87 28.23
C SER A 145 -18.90 10.37 27.71
N ASN A 146 -18.74 10.49 26.38
CA ASN A 146 -17.49 10.83 25.68
C ASN A 146 -16.35 9.82 25.86
N VAL A 147 -16.64 8.59 26.28
CA VAL A 147 -15.65 7.52 26.38
C VAL A 147 -15.43 6.90 25.02
N LYS A 148 -14.16 6.65 24.66
CA LYS A 148 -13.80 6.03 23.39
C LYS A 148 -14.38 4.63 23.27
N LEU A 149 -15.07 4.36 22.17
CA LEU A 149 -15.63 3.07 21.81
C LEU A 149 -15.04 2.59 20.47
N ILE A 150 -14.77 1.29 20.38
CA ILE A 150 -14.34 0.62 19.15
C ILE A 150 -15.33 -0.51 18.89
N ILE A 151 -16.03 -0.44 17.76
CA ILE A 151 -17.05 -1.42 17.37
C ILE A 151 -16.52 -2.19 16.16
N PRO A 152 -16.19 -3.48 16.29
CA PRO A 152 -15.93 -4.34 15.16
C PRO A 152 -17.25 -4.78 14.53
N LEU A 153 -17.34 -4.70 13.21
CA LEU A 153 -18.44 -5.21 12.40
C LEU A 153 -17.84 -6.11 11.31
N CYS A 154 -18.54 -7.19 10.99
CA CYS A 154 -18.13 -8.12 9.95
C CYS A 154 -19.34 -8.35 9.04
N ILE A 155 -19.21 -8.01 7.77
CA ILE A 155 -20.28 -8.15 6.78
C ILE A 155 -19.95 -9.35 5.90
N ILE A 156 -20.93 -10.23 5.75
CA ILE A 156 -20.82 -11.46 4.97
C ILE A 156 -21.74 -11.35 3.76
N SER A 157 -21.22 -11.65 2.58
CA SER A 157 -21.97 -11.64 1.31
C SER A 157 -21.67 -12.89 0.50
N ASP A 158 -22.63 -13.30 -0.32
CA ASP A 158 -22.49 -14.31 -1.36
C ASP A 158 -21.89 -13.76 -2.67
N ASP A 159 -21.67 -12.44 -2.79
CA ASP A 159 -20.97 -11.84 -3.93
C ASP A 159 -19.46 -12.08 -3.83
N LEU A 160 -18.94 -12.96 -4.68
CA LEU A 160 -17.53 -13.36 -4.74
C LEU A 160 -16.66 -12.40 -5.58
N LYS A 161 -17.24 -11.32 -6.12
CA LYS A 161 -16.49 -10.32 -6.85
C LYS A 161 -15.72 -9.43 -5.88
N HIS A 162 -14.41 -9.64 -5.86
CA HIS A 162 -13.48 -8.81 -5.10
C HIS A 162 -13.23 -7.48 -5.83
N ASP A 163 -14.21 -6.56 -5.79
CA ASP A 163 -14.10 -5.23 -6.36
C ASP A 163 -14.58 -4.12 -5.39
N VAL A 164 -14.55 -2.87 -5.84
CA VAL A 164 -14.90 -1.71 -5.02
C VAL A 164 -16.41 -1.61 -4.74
N SER A 165 -17.25 -2.33 -5.47
CA SER A 165 -18.72 -2.23 -5.41
C SER A 165 -19.23 -2.63 -4.03
N MET A 166 -18.69 -3.70 -3.43
CA MET A 166 -19.09 -4.12 -2.08
C MET A 166 -18.82 -3.02 -1.05
N VAL A 167 -17.71 -2.30 -1.16
CA VAL A 167 -17.39 -1.17 -0.27
C VAL A 167 -18.45 -0.07 -0.37
N TYR A 168 -18.91 0.25 -1.58
CA TYR A 168 -19.96 1.25 -1.80
C TYR A 168 -21.34 0.78 -1.32
N GLU A 169 -21.68 -0.50 -1.48
CA GLU A 169 -22.95 -1.03 -0.97
C GLU A 169 -22.97 -1.04 0.56
N ILE A 170 -21.86 -1.41 1.20
CA ILE A 170 -21.72 -1.36 2.66
C ILE A 170 -21.91 0.05 3.22
N GLN A 171 -21.46 1.08 2.50
CA GLN A 171 -21.65 2.47 2.92
C GLN A 171 -23.12 2.93 2.93
N LYS A 172 -24.05 2.16 2.34
CA LYS A 172 -25.49 2.45 2.34
C LYS A 172 -26.26 1.81 3.51
N LEU A 173 -25.65 0.87 4.22
CA LEU A 173 -26.23 0.20 5.39
C LEU A 173 -26.27 1.15 6.60
#